data_AF-D0VAQ2-F1
#
_entry.id   AF-D0VAQ2-F1
#
_cell.length_a   1.000
_cell.length_b   1.000
_cell.length_c   1.000
_cell.angle_alpha   90.00
_cell.angle_beta   90.00
_cell.angle_gamma   90.00
#
_symmetry.space_group_name_H-M   'P 1'
#
loop_
_entity.id
_entity.type
_entity.pdbx_description
1 polymer ?
#
loop_
_entity_poly.entity_id
_entity_poly.type
_entity_poly.pdbx_seq_one_letter_code
_entity_poly.pdbx_strand_id
1 'polypeptide(L)'
;GMDKMLIDSFGDVTITNDGATIVKEMEIQHPAAKLLVEAAKATDAEVGDGTTSVIILAGTLLEKAERLLDQNIHPTIIIEGYKKALAEALRIIDEIGTKLPIGDLETPEGLARSRTELKKVLVSTLASKYMATPDVMDKLMDIIIDAALIATEKRGDRYEVVLDNVKIEKKKGGSLADSRLVRGIVLDKEVVHPAMPRRVVNAKIALLDAPLEIEKPEISAKINIASPEQIKAFLDEEARMLKEMIDKIASTGANVVVCQKGID
;
A
#
# COMPACT_ATOMS: atom_id res chain seq x y z
N GLY A 1 -4.22 10.46 19.98
CA GLY A 1 -5.57 11.06 20.20
C GLY A 1 -6.57 9.94 20.26
N MET A 2 -7.84 10.20 20.59
CA MET A 2 -8.87 9.14 20.51
C MET A 2 -9.20 8.84 19.04
N ASP A 3 -9.56 7.60 18.71
CA ASP A 3 -10.04 7.25 17.36
C ASP A 3 -11.44 7.81 17.10
N LYS A 4 -11.76 8.07 15.83
CA LYS A 4 -13.06 8.59 15.39
C LYS A 4 -13.75 7.48 14.61
N MET A 5 -14.99 7.21 14.99
CA MET A 5 -15.88 6.32 14.27
C MET A 5 -16.65 7.14 13.25
N LEU A 6 -16.53 6.76 11.98
CA LEU A 6 -17.18 7.37 10.84
C LEU A 6 -18.10 6.32 10.23
N ILE A 7 -19.27 6.75 9.81
CA ILE A 7 -20.27 5.92 9.15
C ILE A 7 -20.51 6.60 7.81
N ASP A 8 -20.23 5.90 6.73
CA ASP A 8 -20.46 6.42 5.39
C ASP A 8 -21.96 6.37 5.01
N SER A 9 -22.29 6.91 3.84
CA SER A 9 -23.65 6.91 3.30
C SER A 9 -24.19 5.50 2.99
N PHE A 10 -23.33 4.48 2.89
CA PHE A 10 -23.70 3.07 2.66
C PHE A 10 -23.81 2.26 3.96
N GLY A 11 -23.45 2.85 5.11
CA GLY A 11 -23.46 2.20 6.42
C GLY A 11 -22.16 1.47 6.77
N ASP A 12 -21.11 1.58 5.96
CA ASP A 12 -19.80 1.05 6.29
C ASP A 12 -19.15 1.88 7.40
N VAL A 13 -18.64 1.18 8.41
CA VAL A 13 -18.04 1.77 9.61
C VAL A 13 -16.53 1.79 9.47
N THR A 14 -15.94 2.99 9.55
CA THR A 14 -14.49 3.20 9.60
C THR A 14 -14.10 3.79 10.94
N ILE A 15 -13.15 3.16 11.64
CA ILE A 15 -12.59 3.69 12.89
C ILE A 15 -11.13 4.04 12.63
N THR A 16 -10.77 5.32 12.80
CA THR A 16 -9.41 5.79 12.52
C THR A 16 -9.05 7.05 13.31
N ASN A 17 -7.76 7.24 13.58
CA ASN A 17 -7.20 8.51 14.06
C ASN A 17 -6.38 9.24 12.97
N ASP A 18 -6.37 8.73 11.74
CA ASP A 18 -5.74 9.42 10.62
C ASP A 18 -6.61 10.60 10.14
N GLY A 19 -6.02 11.80 10.17
CA GLY A 19 -6.71 13.05 9.86
C GLY A 19 -7.18 13.13 8.41
N ALA A 20 -6.36 12.67 7.46
CA ALA A 20 -6.71 12.67 6.03
C ALA A 20 -7.89 11.75 5.74
N THR A 21 -7.90 10.55 6.31
CA THR A 21 -9.03 9.62 6.24
C THR A 21 -10.28 10.23 6.86
N ILE A 22 -10.17 10.83 8.05
CA ILE A 22 -11.33 11.46 8.72
C ILE A 22 -11.96 12.53 7.82
N VAL A 23 -11.18 13.49 7.33
CA VAL A 23 -11.74 14.59 6.53
C VAL A 23 -12.18 14.16 5.12
N LYS A 24 -11.70 13.01 4.63
CA LYS A 24 -12.15 12.42 3.37
C LYS A 24 -13.52 11.77 3.51
N GLU A 25 -13.75 11.02 4.59
CA GLU A 25 -15.04 10.38 4.87
C GLU A 25 -16.10 11.39 5.33
N MET A 26 -15.68 12.54 5.88
CA MET A 26 -16.59 13.65 6.14
C MET A 26 -17.07 14.29 4.82
N GLU A 27 -18.38 14.28 4.57
CA GLU A 27 -19.00 14.89 3.39
C GLU A 27 -19.01 16.44 3.46
N ILE A 28 -17.83 17.05 3.35
CA ILE A 28 -17.63 18.50 3.47
C ILE A 28 -18.14 19.23 2.22
N GLN A 29 -19.17 20.06 2.40
CA GLN A 29 -19.77 20.85 1.32
C GLN A 29 -19.07 22.20 1.09
N HIS A 30 -18.56 22.83 2.15
CA HIS A 30 -18.05 24.21 2.07
C HIS A 30 -16.73 24.28 1.25
N PRO A 31 -16.65 25.13 0.20
CA PRO A 31 -15.48 25.17 -0.69
C PRO A 31 -14.15 25.44 0.01
N ALA A 32 -14.12 26.38 0.98
CA ALA A 32 -12.89 26.67 1.73
C ALA A 32 -12.43 25.49 2.59
N ALA A 33 -13.37 24.69 3.10
CA ALA A 33 -13.03 23.51 3.90
C ALA A 33 -12.55 22.36 2.99
N LYS A 34 -13.04 22.26 1.74
CA LYS A 34 -12.47 21.34 0.74
C LYS A 34 -10.98 21.62 0.46
N LEU A 35 -10.54 22.87 0.49
CA LEU A 35 -9.11 23.18 0.34
C LEU A 35 -8.27 22.59 1.48
N LEU A 36 -8.79 22.56 2.72
CA LEU A 36 -8.12 21.91 3.84
C LEU A 36 -8.07 20.39 3.69
N VAL A 37 -9.12 19.78 3.13
CA VAL A 37 -9.15 18.35 2.79
C VAL A 37 -8.05 18.02 1.79
N GLU A 38 -7.92 18.81 0.72
CA GLU A 38 -6.89 18.60 -0.29
C GLU A 38 -5.47 18.80 0.27
N ALA A 39 -5.26 19.76 1.18
CA ALA A 39 -3.99 19.91 1.87
C ALA A 39 -3.62 18.68 2.73
N ALA A 40 -4.59 18.11 3.45
CA ALA A 40 -4.38 16.90 4.23
C ALA A 40 -4.08 15.69 3.34
N LYS A 41 -4.79 15.53 2.21
CA LYS A 41 -4.52 14.48 1.21
C LYS A 41 -3.14 14.61 0.59
N ALA A 42 -2.72 15.82 0.24
CA ALA A 42 -1.38 16.06 -0.30
C ALA A 42 -0.29 15.70 0.72
N THR A 43 -0.49 16.03 2.00
CA THR A 43 0.43 15.64 3.08
C THR A 43 0.50 14.12 3.25
N ASP A 44 -0.65 13.44 3.18
CA ASP A 44 -0.73 11.98 3.26
C ASP A 44 0.01 11.30 2.09
N ALA A 45 -0.12 11.84 0.87
CA ALA A 45 0.56 11.30 -0.31
C ALA A 45 2.07 11.53 -0.32
N GLU A 46 2.54 12.71 0.12
CA GLU A 46 3.97 13.07 0.06
C GLU A 46 4.77 12.59 1.28
N VAL A 47 4.16 12.64 2.47
CA VAL A 47 4.85 12.37 3.75
C VAL A 47 4.26 11.14 4.48
N GLY A 48 2.95 10.93 4.38
CA GLY A 48 2.26 9.80 5.03
C GLY A 48 2.03 9.93 6.55
N ASP A 49 2.42 11.05 7.15
CA ASP A 49 2.13 11.38 8.55
C ASP A 49 1.89 12.88 8.74
N GLY A 50 1.32 13.27 9.89
CA GLY A 50 1.05 14.68 10.22
C GLY A 50 -0.20 15.26 9.55
N THR A 51 -1.03 14.43 8.93
CA THR A 51 -2.28 14.82 8.27
C THR A 51 -3.20 15.63 9.19
N THR A 52 -3.35 15.18 10.44
CA THR A 52 -4.11 15.89 11.49
C THR A 52 -3.46 17.23 11.87
N SER A 53 -2.13 17.25 12.00
CA SER A 53 -1.39 18.44 12.43
C SER A 53 -1.50 19.56 11.41
N VAL A 54 -1.47 19.24 10.11
CA VAL A 54 -1.64 20.23 9.03
C VAL A 54 -2.99 20.91 9.09
N ILE A 55 -4.07 20.15 9.33
CA ILE A 55 -5.42 20.71 9.47
C ILE A 55 -5.51 21.64 10.68
N ILE A 56 -4.99 21.20 11.84
CA ILE A 56 -4.99 21.99 13.06
C ILE A 56 -4.17 23.28 12.90
N LEU A 57 -3.00 23.18 12.27
CA LEU A 57 -2.13 24.32 12.01
C LEU A 57 -2.83 25.33 11.08
N ALA A 58 -3.43 24.87 9.99
CA ALA A 58 -4.17 25.73 9.07
C ALA A 58 -5.36 26.40 9.75
N GLY A 59 -6.16 25.66 10.52
CA GLY A 59 -7.27 26.21 11.29
C GLY A 59 -6.83 27.27 12.30
N THR A 60 -5.72 27.03 13.01
CA THR A 60 -5.16 27.99 13.97
C THR A 60 -4.66 29.25 13.27
N LEU A 61 -3.98 29.13 12.13
CA LEU A 61 -3.54 30.28 11.34
C LEU A 61 -4.72 31.11 10.84
N LEU A 62 -5.81 30.46 10.41
CA LEU A 62 -7.03 31.16 9.99
C LEU A 62 -7.69 31.91 11.17
N GLU A 63 -7.78 31.30 12.35
CA GLU A 63 -8.29 31.96 13.57
C GLU A 63 -7.43 33.18 13.95
N LYS A 64 -6.10 33.10 13.81
CA LYS A 64 -5.23 34.25 14.07
C LYS A 64 -5.36 35.31 12.98
N ALA A 65 -5.55 34.92 11.72
CA ALA A 65 -5.78 35.85 10.63
C ALA A 65 -7.07 36.64 10.82
N GLU A 66 -8.16 36.00 11.27
CA GLU A 66 -9.43 36.66 11.60
C GLU A 66 -9.24 37.81 12.59
N ARG A 67 -8.49 37.59 13.67
CA ARG A 67 -8.19 38.64 14.67
C ARG A 67 -7.40 39.83 14.10
N LEU A 68 -6.58 39.60 13.09
CA LEU A 68 -5.83 40.66 12.41
C LEU A 68 -6.75 41.43 11.44
N LEU A 69 -7.69 40.73 10.80
CA LEU A 69 -8.73 41.35 9.96
C LEU A 69 -9.64 42.25 10.80
N ASP A 70 -10.02 41.83 12.01
CA ASP A 70 -10.80 42.64 12.96
C ASP A 70 -10.07 43.95 13.35
N GLN A 71 -8.73 43.94 13.32
CA GLN A 71 -7.89 45.12 13.52
C GLN A 71 -7.70 45.96 12.24
N ASN A 72 -8.45 45.67 11.18
CA ASN A 72 -8.38 46.30 9.87
C ASN A 72 -7.00 46.14 9.17
N ILE A 73 -6.27 45.06 9.48
CA ILE A 73 -5.04 44.74 8.74
C ILE A 73 -5.43 44.11 7.40
N HIS A 74 -4.89 44.66 6.30
CA HIS A 74 -5.22 44.18 4.96
C HIS A 74 -4.77 42.72 4.75
N PRO A 75 -5.61 41.82 4.18
CA PRO A 75 -5.28 40.40 3.99
C PRO A 75 -3.93 40.14 3.30
N THR A 76 -3.57 40.95 2.30
CA THR A 76 -2.28 40.85 1.60
C THR A 76 -1.09 40.97 2.55
N ILE A 77 -1.15 41.85 3.55
CA ILE A 77 -0.08 42.04 4.53
C ILE A 77 0.04 40.79 5.42
N ILE A 78 -1.10 40.20 5.81
CA ILE A 78 -1.14 38.97 6.62
C ILE A 78 -0.48 37.82 5.83
N ILE A 79 -0.84 37.65 4.56
CA ILE A 79 -0.28 36.62 3.69
C ILE A 79 1.24 36.80 3.53
N GLU A 80 1.71 38.02 3.28
CA GLU A 80 3.15 38.31 3.21
C GLU A 80 3.86 38.03 4.53
N GLY A 81 3.24 38.39 5.66
CA GLY A 81 3.74 38.10 6.99
C GLY A 81 3.89 36.60 7.24
N TYR A 82 2.88 35.80 6.89
CA TYR A 82 2.93 34.34 7.01
C TYR A 82 3.97 33.71 6.11
N LYS A 83 4.16 34.20 4.88
CA LYS A 83 5.24 33.73 4.00
C LYS A 83 6.63 33.99 4.60
N LYS A 84 6.85 35.16 5.20
CA LYS A 84 8.11 35.49 5.90
C LYS A 84 8.30 34.59 7.13
N ALA A 85 7.24 34.38 7.92
CA ALA A 85 7.28 33.51 9.08
C ALA A 85 7.57 32.05 8.71
N LEU A 86 6.99 31.55 7.61
CA LEU A 86 7.27 30.21 7.09
C LEU A 86 8.75 30.04 6.74
N ALA A 87 9.33 30.99 6.01
CA ALA A 87 10.74 30.94 5.63
C ALA A 87 11.66 30.87 6.85
N GLU A 88 11.37 31.66 7.88
CA GLU A 88 12.13 31.66 9.13
C GLU A 88 11.91 30.37 9.94
N ALA A 89 10.68 29.86 9.99
CA ALA A 89 10.37 28.60 10.67
C ALA A 89 11.13 27.42 10.05
N LEU A 90 11.21 27.36 8.71
CA LEU A 90 11.98 26.33 8.01
C LEU A 90 13.48 26.42 8.33
N ARG A 91 14.04 27.64 8.36
CA ARG A 91 15.43 27.85 8.78
C ARG A 91 15.70 27.35 10.19
N ILE A 92 14.81 27.66 11.14
CA ILE A 92 14.92 27.20 12.53
C ILE A 92 14.80 25.68 12.61
N ILE A 93 13.88 25.06 11.87
CA ILE A 93 13.72 23.59 11.83
C ILE A 93 15.01 22.91 11.38
N ASP A 94 15.68 23.44 10.36
CA ASP A 94 16.97 22.91 9.89
C ASP A 94 18.09 23.07 10.93
N GLU A 95 18.06 24.14 11.74
CA GLU A 95 19.04 24.38 12.79
C GLU A 95 18.87 23.48 14.02
N ILE A 96 17.63 23.20 14.41
CA ILE A 96 17.33 22.32 15.55
C ILE A 96 17.26 20.84 15.16
N GLY A 97 17.10 20.56 13.86
CA GLY A 97 16.97 19.23 13.30
C GLY A 97 18.23 18.40 13.51
N THR A 98 18.10 17.25 14.15
CA THR A 98 19.20 16.30 14.32
C THR A 98 19.09 15.18 13.30
N LYS A 99 20.14 14.99 12.48
CA LYS A 99 20.20 13.84 11.58
C LYS A 99 20.36 12.55 12.38
N LEU A 100 19.49 11.59 12.11
CA LEU A 100 19.61 10.26 12.69
C LEU A 100 20.87 9.58 12.15
N PRO A 101 21.69 8.96 13.01
CA PRO A 101 22.91 8.31 12.59
C PRO A 101 22.58 6.93 12.01
N ILE A 102 22.09 6.92 10.77
CA ILE A 102 21.91 5.70 9.97
C ILE A 102 23.30 5.20 9.57
N GLY A 103 23.59 3.94 9.90
CA GLY A 103 24.85 3.28 9.53
C GLY A 103 24.83 2.81 8.08
N ASP A 104 25.95 2.26 7.61
CA ASP A 104 26.00 1.62 6.30
C ASP A 104 25.14 0.34 6.30
N LEU A 105 24.07 0.33 5.49
CA LEU A 105 23.12 -0.77 5.40
C LEU A 105 23.75 -2.04 4.80
N GLU A 106 24.90 -1.91 4.13
CA GLU A 106 25.67 -3.03 3.58
C GLU A 106 26.46 -3.79 4.66
N THR A 107 26.70 -3.15 5.82
CA THR A 107 27.44 -3.76 6.94
C THR A 107 26.49 -4.29 8.02
N PRO A 108 26.76 -5.47 8.62
CA PRO A 108 25.94 -5.99 9.71
C PRO A 108 25.81 -5.02 10.90
N GLU A 109 26.89 -4.32 11.24
CA GLU A 109 26.93 -3.34 12.33
C GLU A 109 26.11 -2.09 12.00
N GLY A 110 26.26 -1.56 10.78
CA GLY A 110 25.49 -0.40 10.32
C GLY A 110 23.99 -0.70 10.20
N LEU A 111 23.64 -1.91 9.77
CA LEU A 111 22.25 -2.38 9.76
C LEU A 111 21.65 -2.45 11.17
N ALA A 112 22.37 -3.03 12.13
CA ALA A 112 21.91 -3.13 13.52
C ALA A 112 21.72 -1.76 14.19
N ARG A 113 22.65 -0.83 13.93
CA ARG A 113 22.53 0.56 14.39
C ARG A 113 21.31 1.23 13.77
N SER A 114 21.15 1.12 12.46
CA SER A 114 20.03 1.73 11.73
C SER A 114 18.67 1.23 12.22
N ARG A 115 18.54 -0.09 12.46
CA ARG A 115 17.34 -0.67 13.08
C ARG A 115 17.00 -0.01 14.41
N THR A 116 17.99 0.16 15.28
CA THR A 116 17.79 0.74 16.62
C THR A 116 17.33 2.19 16.52
N GLU A 117 17.95 2.99 15.65
CA GLU A 117 17.57 4.40 15.47
C GLU A 117 16.19 4.55 14.81
N LEU A 118 15.88 3.73 13.80
CA LEU A 118 14.57 3.74 13.14
C LEU A 118 13.44 3.32 14.09
N LYS A 119 13.68 2.34 14.98
CA LYS A 119 12.70 1.97 16.02
C LYS A 119 12.31 3.15 16.89
N LYS A 120 13.26 4.01 17.30
CA LYS A 120 12.96 5.18 18.15
C LYS A 120 11.96 6.13 17.49
N VAL A 121 12.06 6.33 16.17
CA VAL A 121 11.13 7.16 15.40
C VAL A 121 9.78 6.45 15.25
N LEU A 122 9.79 5.16 14.93
CA LEU A 122 8.55 4.40 14.73
C LEU A 122 7.69 4.32 16.00
N VAL A 123 8.30 4.23 17.18
CA VAL A 123 7.55 4.21 18.46
C VAL A 123 6.62 5.42 18.58
N SER A 124 7.09 6.64 18.27
CA SER A 124 6.26 7.84 18.42
C SER A 124 5.11 7.86 17.41
N THR A 125 5.34 7.41 16.18
CA THR A 125 4.31 7.34 15.14
C THR A 125 3.21 6.33 15.48
N LEU A 126 3.60 5.11 15.89
CA LEU A 126 2.68 4.01 16.16
C LEU A 126 1.93 4.15 17.48
N ALA A 127 2.57 4.70 18.52
CA ALA A 127 1.96 4.87 19.84
C ALA A 127 0.70 5.74 19.82
N SER A 128 0.57 6.62 18.82
CA SER A 128 -0.60 7.49 18.66
C SER A 128 -1.77 6.85 17.91
N LYS A 129 -1.55 5.71 17.24
CA LYS A 129 -2.53 5.02 16.37
C LYS A 129 -2.96 3.67 16.91
N TYR A 130 -2.15 3.02 17.74
CA TYR A 130 -2.41 1.67 18.21
C TYR A 130 -2.28 1.55 19.73
N MET A 131 -3.33 1.05 20.36
CA MET A 131 -3.31 0.58 21.74
C MET A 131 -3.07 -0.93 21.75
N ALA A 132 -1.85 -1.34 21.41
CA ALA A 132 -1.43 -2.74 21.48
C ALA A 132 -0.47 -2.96 22.66
N THR A 133 -0.30 -4.22 23.06
CA THR A 133 0.70 -4.56 24.05
C THR A 133 2.11 -4.29 23.50
N PRO A 134 3.11 -3.96 24.35
CA PRO A 134 4.45 -3.60 23.90
C PRO A 134 5.12 -4.63 22.98
N ASP A 135 4.87 -5.92 23.19
CA ASP A 135 5.37 -7.03 22.39
C ASP A 135 4.80 -7.06 20.97
N VAL A 136 3.51 -6.77 20.81
CA VAL A 136 2.88 -6.68 19.48
C VAL A 136 3.39 -5.45 18.73
N MET A 137 3.55 -4.31 19.43
CA MET A 137 4.16 -3.12 18.84
C MET A 137 5.60 -3.38 18.37
N ASP A 138 6.43 -4.03 19.19
CA ASP A 138 7.82 -4.33 18.83
C ASP A 138 7.90 -5.24 17.60
N LYS A 139 7.08 -6.30 17.57
CA LYS A 139 6.97 -7.18 16.40
C LYS A 139 6.54 -6.43 15.13
N LEU A 140 5.56 -5.53 15.22
CA LEU A 140 5.11 -4.73 14.08
C LEU A 140 6.21 -3.78 13.60
N MET A 141 6.93 -3.14 14.51
CA MET A 141 8.07 -2.28 14.16
C MET A 141 9.16 -3.07 13.44
N ASP A 142 9.49 -4.28 13.92
CA ASP A 142 10.46 -5.15 13.24
C ASP A 142 10.00 -5.52 11.82
N ILE A 143 8.72 -5.87 11.64
CA ILE A 143 8.15 -6.15 10.32
C ILE A 143 8.26 -4.93 9.39
N ILE A 144 7.92 -3.74 9.87
CA ILE A 144 7.97 -2.50 9.09
C ILE A 144 9.41 -2.16 8.69
N ILE A 145 10.34 -2.24 9.63
CA ILE A 145 11.76 -1.96 9.37
C ILE A 145 12.33 -2.99 8.40
N ASP A 146 12.05 -4.28 8.59
CA ASP A 146 12.51 -5.33 7.69
C ASP A 146 11.97 -5.13 6.27
N ALA A 147 10.68 -4.78 6.13
CA ALA A 147 10.07 -4.50 4.84
C ALA A 147 10.71 -3.27 4.16
N ALA A 148 10.88 -2.18 4.91
CA ALA A 148 11.51 -0.96 4.40
C ALA A 148 12.96 -1.21 3.96
N LEU A 149 13.75 -1.94 4.74
CA LEU A 149 15.13 -2.29 4.42
C LEU A 149 15.23 -3.16 3.16
N ILE A 150 14.31 -4.11 2.97
CA ILE A 150 14.25 -4.94 1.75
C ILE A 150 13.91 -4.09 0.52
N ALA A 151 13.03 -3.11 0.69
CA ALA A 151 12.60 -2.19 -0.37
C ALA A 151 13.52 -0.97 -0.56
N THR A 152 14.62 -0.89 0.21
CA THR A 152 15.56 0.23 0.12
C THR A 152 16.55 0.01 -1.02
N GLU A 153 16.66 1.02 -1.88
CA GLU A 153 17.68 1.09 -2.93
C GLU A 153 18.67 2.21 -2.61
N LYS A 154 19.95 1.95 -2.90
CA LYS A 154 21.00 2.97 -2.81
C LYS A 154 21.09 3.71 -4.13
N ARG A 155 20.74 5.00 -4.13
CA ARG A 155 20.82 5.89 -5.29
C ARG A 155 21.87 6.97 -5.01
N GLY A 156 23.09 6.72 -5.48
CA GLY A 156 24.26 7.54 -5.13
C GLY A 156 24.54 7.49 -3.64
N ASP A 157 24.59 8.66 -2.99
CA ASP A 157 24.86 8.79 -1.55
C ASP A 157 23.58 8.72 -0.69
N ARG A 158 22.41 8.42 -1.29
CA ARG A 158 21.13 8.38 -0.59
C ARG A 158 20.50 6.99 -0.65
N TYR A 159 19.79 6.67 0.42
CA TYR A 159 18.90 5.52 0.48
C TYR A 159 17.48 6.00 0.18
N GLU A 160 16.81 5.33 -0.77
CA GLU A 160 15.43 5.61 -1.13
C GLU A 160 14.61 4.33 -0.95
N VAL A 161 13.48 4.45 -0.26
CA VAL A 161 12.56 3.32 -0.07
C VAL A 161 11.53 3.35 -1.19
N VAL A 162 11.54 2.32 -2.03
CA VAL A 162 10.56 2.18 -3.12
C VAL A 162 9.31 1.51 -2.55
N LEU A 163 8.31 2.32 -2.17
CA LEU A 163 7.08 1.82 -1.52
C LEU A 163 6.31 0.81 -2.37
N ASP A 164 6.38 0.90 -3.70
CA ASP A 164 5.76 -0.05 -4.63
C ASP A 164 6.28 -1.49 -4.47
N ASN A 165 7.49 -1.67 -3.90
CA ASN A 165 8.05 -2.98 -3.60
C ASN A 165 7.49 -3.60 -2.31
N VAL A 166 6.65 -2.89 -1.57
CA VAL A 166 6.01 -3.36 -0.33
C VAL A 166 4.50 -3.44 -0.52
N LYS A 167 3.96 -4.66 -0.62
CA LYS A 167 2.52 -4.91 -0.72
C LYS A 167 1.92 -5.23 0.65
N ILE A 168 0.93 -4.45 1.09
CA ILE A 168 0.20 -4.68 2.34
C ILE A 168 -1.09 -5.46 2.06
N GLU A 169 -1.08 -6.76 2.34
CA GLU A 169 -2.24 -7.63 2.12
C GLU A 169 -3.01 -7.92 3.41
N LYS A 170 -4.29 -7.50 3.46
CA LYS A 170 -5.15 -7.63 4.64
C LYS A 170 -6.05 -8.86 4.52
N LYS A 171 -5.98 -9.76 5.50
CA LYS A 171 -6.88 -10.92 5.63
C LYS A 171 -7.62 -10.87 6.96
N LYS A 172 -8.95 -10.99 6.91
CA LYS A 172 -9.81 -11.04 8.09
C LYS A 172 -9.68 -12.39 8.80
N GLY A 173 -9.92 -12.42 10.12
CA GLY A 173 -10.00 -13.65 10.91
C GLY A 173 -8.85 -13.90 11.90
N GLY A 174 -7.83 -13.04 11.92
CA GLY A 174 -6.73 -13.09 12.89
C GLY A 174 -6.61 -11.81 13.71
N SER A 175 -5.62 -11.79 14.61
CA SER A 175 -5.19 -10.63 15.37
C SER A 175 -4.03 -9.92 14.68
N LEU A 176 -3.70 -8.69 15.12
CA LEU A 176 -2.48 -8.01 14.65
C LEU A 176 -1.21 -8.79 14.97
N ALA A 177 -1.22 -9.57 16.06
CA ALA A 177 -0.10 -10.44 16.43
C ALA A 177 0.16 -11.55 15.39
N ASP A 178 -0.83 -11.89 14.57
CA ASP A 178 -0.68 -12.89 13.49
C ASP A 178 -0.07 -12.30 12.20
N SER A 179 0.16 -10.98 12.18
CA SER A 179 0.83 -10.31 11.07
C SER A 179 2.26 -10.81 10.93
N ARG A 180 2.70 -10.99 9.68
CA ARG A 180 4.05 -11.43 9.34
C ARG A 180 4.53 -10.81 8.04
N LEU A 181 5.83 -10.58 7.96
CA LEU A 181 6.48 -10.24 6.70
C LEU A 181 6.64 -11.51 5.86
N VAL A 182 6.12 -11.48 4.63
CA VAL A 182 6.37 -12.53 3.64
C VAL A 182 7.47 -12.02 2.71
N ARG A 183 8.63 -12.68 2.73
CA ARG A 183 9.73 -12.42 1.78
C ARG A 183 9.39 -13.03 0.43
N GLY A 184 8.59 -12.33 -0.35
CA GLY A 184 8.06 -12.77 -1.63
C GLY A 184 6.73 -12.08 -1.94
N ILE A 185 5.91 -12.72 -2.77
CA ILE A 185 4.61 -12.17 -3.19
C ILE A 185 3.49 -12.98 -2.55
N VAL A 186 2.48 -12.28 -2.04
CA VAL A 186 1.22 -12.88 -1.61
C VAL A 186 0.17 -12.58 -2.68
N LEU A 187 -0.41 -13.65 -3.23
CA LEU A 187 -1.52 -13.57 -4.17
C LEU A 187 -2.78 -14.06 -3.48
N ASP A 188 -3.84 -13.25 -3.52
CA ASP A 188 -5.15 -13.65 -3.04
C ASP A 188 -5.90 -14.46 -4.12
N LYS A 189 -5.45 -15.70 -4.33
CA LYS A 189 -6.02 -16.64 -5.29
C LYS A 189 -6.10 -18.03 -4.69
N GLU A 190 -7.12 -18.77 -5.10
CA GLU A 190 -7.27 -20.18 -4.78
C GLU A 190 -6.65 -21.06 -5.88
N VAL A 191 -6.35 -22.30 -5.52
CA VAL A 191 -5.99 -23.31 -6.53
C VAL A 191 -7.22 -23.63 -7.38
N VAL A 192 -7.02 -23.80 -8.69
CA VAL A 192 -8.13 -23.98 -9.64
C VAL A 192 -8.87 -25.29 -9.39
N HIS A 193 -8.15 -26.36 -9.05
CA HIS A 193 -8.74 -27.69 -8.83
C HIS A 193 -8.37 -28.27 -7.45
N PRO A 194 -9.31 -28.88 -6.70
CA PRO A 194 -9.04 -29.42 -5.35
C PRO A 194 -7.95 -30.49 -5.28
N ALA A 195 -7.73 -31.23 -6.38
CA ALA A 195 -6.67 -32.23 -6.47
C ALA A 195 -5.26 -31.63 -6.69
N MET A 196 -5.16 -30.32 -6.95
CA MET A 196 -3.85 -29.66 -7.08
C MET A 196 -3.12 -29.63 -5.73
N PRO A 197 -1.78 -29.77 -5.75
CA PRO A 197 -1.00 -29.73 -4.53
C PRO A 197 -1.13 -28.36 -3.85
N ARG A 198 -1.44 -28.36 -2.55
CA ARG A 198 -1.53 -27.12 -1.75
C ARG A 198 -0.18 -26.54 -1.36
N ARG A 199 0.90 -27.32 -1.49
CA ARG A 199 2.27 -26.91 -1.16
C ARG A 199 3.24 -27.51 -2.17
N VAL A 200 4.04 -26.65 -2.78
CA VAL A 200 5.12 -27.03 -3.68
C VAL A 200 6.43 -26.49 -3.11
N VAL A 201 7.42 -27.37 -2.93
CA VAL A 201 8.76 -27.00 -2.44
C VAL A 201 9.70 -26.91 -3.64
N ASN A 202 10.59 -25.91 -3.67
CA ASN A 202 11.47 -25.60 -4.81
C ASN A 202 10.65 -25.38 -6.10
N ALA A 203 9.66 -24.50 -6.01
CA ALA A 203 8.80 -24.19 -7.13
C ALA A 203 9.54 -23.43 -8.24
N LYS A 204 9.36 -23.87 -9.48
CA LYS A 204 9.68 -23.13 -10.70
C LYS A 204 8.36 -22.60 -11.25
N ILE A 205 8.18 -21.29 -11.14
CA ILE A 205 6.92 -20.61 -11.41
C ILE A 205 6.94 -20.06 -12.84
N ALA A 206 5.97 -20.46 -13.66
CA ALA A 206 5.70 -19.84 -14.96
C ALA A 206 4.62 -18.77 -14.81
N LEU A 207 4.89 -17.56 -15.31
CA LEU A 207 3.92 -16.47 -15.38
C LEU A 207 3.39 -16.38 -16.81
N LEU A 208 2.08 -16.51 -16.99
CA LEU A 208 1.43 -16.52 -18.31
C LEU A 208 0.39 -15.40 -18.42
N ASP A 209 0.52 -14.57 -19.45
CA ASP A 209 -0.51 -13.62 -19.91
C ASP A 209 -1.28 -14.17 -21.13
N ALA A 210 -1.57 -15.46 -21.09
CA ALA A 210 -2.32 -16.17 -22.13
C ALA A 210 -3.37 -17.08 -21.48
N PRO A 211 -4.58 -17.18 -22.06
CA PRO A 211 -5.57 -18.12 -21.57
C PRO A 211 -5.07 -19.57 -21.71
N LEU A 212 -5.40 -20.41 -20.74
CA LEU A 212 -5.29 -21.87 -20.86
C LEU A 212 -6.69 -22.44 -21.11
N GLU A 213 -7.34 -21.94 -22.15
CA GLU A 213 -8.66 -22.34 -22.62
C GLU A 213 -8.63 -22.35 -24.15
N ILE A 214 -9.59 -23.05 -24.75
CA ILE A 214 -9.71 -23.10 -26.20
C ILE A 214 -10.29 -21.76 -26.67
N GLU A 215 -9.48 -20.98 -27.38
CA GLU A 215 -9.89 -19.67 -27.87
C GLU A 215 -11.11 -19.81 -28.78
N LYS A 216 -12.19 -19.13 -28.39
CA LYS A 216 -13.37 -19.00 -29.23
C LYS A 216 -13.05 -17.98 -30.32
N PRO A 217 -13.32 -18.30 -31.60
CA PRO A 217 -13.12 -17.33 -32.67
C PRO A 217 -13.96 -16.07 -32.42
N GLU A 218 -13.38 -14.89 -32.70
CA GLU A 218 -14.06 -13.59 -32.53
C GLU A 218 -15.32 -13.46 -33.41
N ILE A 219 -15.36 -14.20 -34.52
CA ILE A 219 -16.50 -14.30 -35.40
C ILE A 219 -17.38 -15.47 -34.93
N SER A 220 -18.71 -15.29 -34.92
CA SER A 220 -19.65 -16.34 -34.53
C SER A 220 -19.49 -17.59 -35.39
N ALA A 221 -18.69 -18.55 -34.93
CA ALA A 221 -18.54 -19.85 -35.54
C ALA A 221 -19.57 -20.80 -34.92
N LYS A 222 -20.39 -21.43 -35.76
CA LYS A 222 -21.29 -22.51 -35.36
C LYS A 222 -20.71 -23.83 -35.83
N ILE A 223 -20.40 -24.71 -34.89
CA ILE A 223 -19.96 -26.06 -35.18
C ILE A 223 -21.21 -26.93 -35.33
N ASN A 224 -21.47 -27.39 -36.55
CA ASN A 224 -22.59 -28.30 -36.83
C ASN A 224 -22.11 -29.74 -36.69
N ILE A 225 -22.64 -30.44 -35.68
CA ILE A 225 -22.32 -31.85 -35.43
C ILE A 225 -23.48 -32.72 -35.92
N ALA A 226 -23.21 -33.60 -36.89
CA ALA A 226 -24.23 -34.42 -37.56
C ALA A 226 -24.24 -35.89 -37.12
N SER A 227 -23.21 -36.35 -36.40
CA SER A 227 -23.15 -37.73 -35.91
C SER A 227 -22.45 -37.86 -34.54
N PRO A 228 -22.74 -38.92 -33.76
CA PRO A 228 -22.06 -39.20 -32.50
C PRO A 228 -20.53 -39.36 -32.63
N GLU A 229 -20.05 -39.88 -33.76
CA GLU A 229 -18.62 -40.04 -34.03
C GLU A 229 -17.93 -38.68 -34.17
N GLN A 230 -18.60 -37.70 -34.78
CA GLN A 230 -18.10 -36.32 -34.89
C GLN A 230 -18.03 -35.63 -33.52
N ILE A 231 -18.98 -35.90 -32.62
CA ILE A 231 -18.91 -35.40 -31.23
C ILE A 231 -17.63 -35.91 -30.56
N LYS A 232 -17.36 -37.22 -30.66
CA LYS A 232 -16.18 -37.82 -30.05
C LYS A 232 -14.88 -37.26 -30.63
N ALA A 233 -14.79 -37.17 -31.95
CA ALA A 233 -13.61 -36.60 -32.62
C ALA A 233 -13.35 -35.13 -32.21
N PHE A 234 -14.41 -34.34 -32.02
CA PHE A 234 -14.29 -32.96 -31.56
C PHE A 234 -13.74 -32.89 -30.13
N LEU A 235 -14.28 -33.68 -29.20
CA LEU A 235 -13.81 -33.74 -27.80
C LEU A 235 -12.36 -34.23 -27.71
N ASP A 236 -11.98 -35.21 -28.54
CA ASP A 236 -10.61 -35.73 -28.59
C ASP A 236 -9.63 -34.65 -29.12
N GLU A 237 -10.07 -33.82 -30.07
CA GLU A 237 -9.28 -32.70 -30.61
C GLU A 237 -9.12 -31.56 -29.61
N GLU A 238 -10.19 -31.19 -28.89
CA GLU A 238 -10.14 -30.23 -27.79
C GLU A 238 -9.14 -30.67 -26.72
N ALA A 239 -9.22 -31.93 -26.29
CA ALA A 239 -8.29 -32.50 -25.33
C ALA A 239 -6.84 -32.50 -25.84
N ARG A 240 -6.63 -32.75 -27.15
CA ARG A 240 -5.30 -32.70 -27.77
C ARG A 240 -4.72 -31.28 -27.73
N MET A 241 -5.49 -30.26 -28.11
CA MET A 241 -5.03 -28.87 -28.11
C MET A 241 -4.60 -28.42 -26.70
N LEU A 242 -5.42 -28.71 -25.69
CA LEU A 242 -5.08 -28.42 -24.29
C LEU A 242 -3.82 -29.17 -23.84
N LYS A 243 -3.71 -30.45 -24.21
CA LYS A 243 -2.53 -31.27 -23.88
C LYS A 243 -1.25 -30.71 -24.51
N GLU A 244 -1.29 -30.25 -25.75
CA GLU A 244 -0.13 -29.61 -26.40
C GLU A 244 0.29 -28.31 -25.69
N MET A 245 -0.66 -27.51 -25.20
CA MET A 245 -0.36 -26.33 -24.40
C MET A 245 0.32 -26.71 -23.08
N ILE A 246 -0.20 -27.73 -22.39
CA ILE A 246 0.36 -28.23 -21.13
C ILE A 246 1.75 -28.84 -21.35
N ASP A 247 1.96 -29.61 -22.41
CA ASP A 247 3.24 -30.24 -22.73
C ASP A 247 4.33 -29.18 -23.00
N LYS A 248 3.98 -28.07 -23.67
CA LYS A 248 4.87 -26.91 -23.83
C LYS A 248 5.28 -26.33 -22.48
N ILE A 249 4.33 -26.15 -21.55
CA ILE A 249 4.63 -25.65 -20.21
C ILE A 249 5.50 -26.64 -19.44
N ALA A 250 5.16 -27.92 -19.48
CA ALA A 250 5.91 -28.99 -18.81
C ALA A 250 7.36 -29.06 -19.31
N SER A 251 7.60 -28.82 -20.60
CA SER A 251 8.94 -28.81 -21.20
C SER A 251 9.86 -27.74 -20.62
N THR A 252 9.31 -26.63 -20.07
CA THR A 252 10.09 -25.59 -19.38
C THR A 252 10.61 -26.04 -18.01
N GLY A 253 10.07 -27.14 -17.48
CA GLY A 253 10.32 -27.62 -16.12
C GLY A 253 9.62 -26.81 -15.03
N ALA A 254 8.66 -25.95 -15.39
CA ALA A 254 7.79 -25.27 -14.42
C ALA A 254 6.89 -26.28 -13.70
N ASN A 255 6.74 -26.12 -12.39
CA ASN A 255 5.87 -26.96 -11.55
C ASN A 255 4.74 -26.16 -10.88
N VAL A 256 4.72 -24.84 -11.08
CA VAL A 256 3.63 -23.94 -10.69
C VAL A 256 3.38 -22.99 -11.85
N VAL A 257 2.12 -22.79 -12.21
CA VAL A 257 1.72 -21.86 -13.27
C VAL A 257 0.80 -20.81 -12.66
N VAL A 258 1.11 -19.54 -12.90
CA VAL A 258 0.26 -18.41 -12.56
C VAL A 258 -0.21 -17.80 -13.87
N CYS A 259 -1.50 -17.96 -14.16
CA CYS A 259 -2.13 -17.40 -15.33
C CYS A 259 -2.93 -16.15 -14.96
N GLN A 260 -2.85 -15.12 -15.79
CA GLN A 260 -3.67 -13.92 -15.65
C GLN A 260 -5.12 -14.13 -16.16
N LYS A 261 -5.31 -15.04 -17.11
CA LYS A 261 -6.57 -15.30 -17.82
C LYS A 261 -7.22 -16.63 -17.39
N GLY A 262 -8.29 -17.04 -18.10
CA GLY A 262 -9.02 -18.28 -17.84
C GLY A 262 -8.16 -19.54 -17.91
N ILE A 263 -8.55 -20.55 -17.14
CA ILE A 263 -7.96 -21.89 -17.14
C ILE A 263 -9.14 -22.88 -17.20
N ASP A 264 -9.19 -23.72 -18.23
CA ASP A 264 -10.10 -24.87 -18.38
C ASP A 264 -9.46 -26.17 -17.87
#